data_AF-A0A838RIA6-F1
#
_entry.id   AF-A0A838RIA6-F1
#
_cell.length_a   1.000
_cell.length_b   1.000
_cell.length_c   1.000
_cell.angle_alpha   90.00
_cell.angle_beta   90.00
_cell.angle_gamma   90.00
#
_symmetry.space_group_name_H-M   'P 1'
#
loop_
_entity.id
_entity.type
_entity.pdbx_description
1 polymer ?
#
loop_
_entity_poly.entity_id
_entity_poly.type
_entity_poly.pdbx_seq_one_letter_code
_entity_poly.pdbx_strand_id
1 'polypeptide(L)'
;MATVGSLAHQLNISPQTVRTWTEEFAAFLSPSAVPPRGQPRHFTADDVRVIALIARMRQRLAGYEEIHEALAAGERAELPTGEAETDPREGAPGDGALLTRLSATVARYEGELGAVREERDYLRKRLETEQEARLAAERRAVEAETELRIMRRKDQEE
;
A
#
# COMPACT_ATOMS: atom_id res chain seq x y z
N MET A 1 6.10 8.72 33.35
CA MET A 1 4.72 8.97 32.88
C MET A 1 4.79 9.40 31.43
N ALA A 2 4.03 8.77 30.54
CA ALA A 2 4.04 9.06 29.10
C ALA A 2 2.89 10.00 28.73
N THR A 3 3.10 10.82 27.69
CA THR A 3 2.05 11.66 27.09
C THR A 3 1.44 10.98 25.87
N VAL A 4 0.28 11.45 25.41
CA VAL A 4 -0.36 10.95 24.18
C VAL A 4 0.60 10.96 22.98
N GLY A 5 1.36 12.05 22.80
CA GLY A 5 2.31 12.16 21.69
C GLY A 5 3.48 11.20 21.80
N SER A 6 4.04 11.06 23.00
CA SER A 6 5.13 10.10 23.26
C SER A 6 4.67 8.66 23.07
N LEU A 7 3.47 8.32 23.51
CA LEU A 7 2.90 6.97 23.38
C LEU A 7 2.54 6.64 21.92
N ALA A 8 1.95 7.60 21.21
CA ALA A 8 1.67 7.50 19.78
C ALA A 8 2.93 7.22 18.96
N HIS A 9 4.01 7.96 19.24
CA HIS A 9 5.30 7.76 18.60
C HIS A 9 5.90 6.38 18.96
N GLN A 10 5.87 5.99 20.24
CA GLN A 10 6.44 4.72 20.71
C GLN A 10 5.75 3.50 20.08
N LEU A 11 4.43 3.57 19.88
CA LEU A 11 3.64 2.45 19.34
C LEU A 11 3.34 2.60 17.84
N ASN A 12 3.89 3.61 17.17
CA ASN A 12 3.65 3.94 15.77
C ASN A 12 2.15 3.99 15.39
N ILE A 13 1.34 4.61 16.24
CA ILE A 13 -0.10 4.82 16.02
C ILE A 13 -0.43 6.30 16.07
N SER A 14 -1.56 6.71 15.49
CA SER A 14 -1.94 8.13 15.50
C SER A 14 -2.30 8.61 16.92
N PRO A 15 -2.01 9.87 17.28
CA PRO A 15 -2.46 10.45 18.55
C PRO A 15 -3.99 10.40 18.73
N GLN A 16 -4.74 10.43 17.63
CA GLN A 16 -6.19 10.30 17.66
C GLN A 16 -6.62 8.88 18.04
N THR A 17 -5.95 7.86 17.50
CA THR A 17 -6.15 6.45 17.86
C THR A 17 -5.93 6.22 19.35
N VAL A 18 -4.87 6.79 19.91
CA VAL A 18 -4.60 6.71 21.36
C VAL A 18 -5.77 7.30 22.15
N ARG A 19 -6.31 8.47 21.75
CA ARG A 19 -7.46 9.09 22.44
C ARG A 19 -8.70 8.22 22.37
N THR A 20 -9.04 7.70 21.18
CA THR A 20 -10.20 6.83 20.98
C THR A 20 -10.09 5.56 21.83
N TRP A 21 -8.92 4.90 21.85
CA TRP A 21 -8.74 3.71 22.68
C TRP A 21 -8.72 4.01 24.17
N THR A 22 -8.25 5.19 24.57
CA THR A 22 -8.31 5.60 25.98
C THR A 22 -9.76 5.79 26.45
N GLU A 23 -10.67 6.18 25.54
CA GLU A 23 -12.10 6.30 25.83
C GLU A 23 -12.79 4.94 25.82
N GLU A 24 -12.51 4.11 24.82
CA GLU A 24 -13.07 2.75 24.67
C GLU A 24 -12.68 1.83 25.84
N PHE A 25 -11.39 1.82 26.20
CA PHE A 25 -10.83 0.93 27.22
C PHE A 25 -10.61 1.62 28.57
N ALA A 26 -11.36 2.70 28.84
CA ALA A 26 -11.21 3.52 30.05
C ALA A 26 -11.29 2.70 31.35
N ALA A 27 -12.05 1.60 31.36
CA ALA A 27 -12.20 0.72 32.52
C ALA A 27 -10.90 0.01 32.96
N PHE A 28 -9.92 -0.13 32.07
CA PHE A 28 -8.65 -0.80 32.34
C PHE A 28 -7.48 0.17 32.51
N LEU A 29 -7.76 1.47 32.48
CA LEU A 29 -6.75 2.52 32.52
C LEU A 29 -6.82 3.30 33.83
N SER A 30 -5.70 3.92 34.19
CA SER A 30 -5.57 4.73 35.38
C SER A 30 -6.42 6.01 35.29
N PRO A 31 -6.81 6.60 36.43
CA PRO A 31 -7.50 7.88 36.46
C PRO A 31 -6.73 9.02 35.78
N SER A 32 -5.39 8.94 35.75
CA SER A 32 -4.53 9.91 35.04
C SER A 32 -4.59 9.78 33.52
N ALA A 33 -4.90 8.59 32.99
CA ALA A 33 -5.11 8.37 31.57
C ALA A 33 -6.50 8.85 31.13
N VAL A 34 -7.46 8.87 32.04
CA VAL A 34 -8.85 9.33 31.84
C VAL A 34 -9.18 10.55 32.73
N PRO A 35 -8.47 11.69 32.55
CA PRO A 35 -8.69 12.85 33.38
C PRO A 35 -9.99 13.60 32.99
N PRO A 36 -10.49 14.48 33.87
CA PRO A 36 -11.61 15.36 33.56
C PRO A 36 -11.37 16.25 32.33
N ARG A 37 -12.45 16.73 31.72
CA ARG A 37 -12.39 17.62 30.55
C ARG A 37 -11.47 18.82 30.81
N GLY A 38 -10.59 19.11 29.86
CA GLY A 38 -9.65 20.24 29.92
C GLY A 38 -8.28 19.91 30.54
N GLN A 39 -8.07 18.69 31.03
CA GLN A 39 -6.77 18.25 31.55
C GLN A 39 -6.03 17.32 30.57
N PRO A 40 -4.69 17.38 30.54
CA PRO A 40 -3.89 16.52 29.67
C PRO A 40 -3.88 15.07 30.19
N ARG A 41 -4.03 14.10 29.27
CA ARG A 41 -3.94 12.66 29.58
C ARG A 41 -2.49 12.25 29.88
N HIS A 42 -2.27 11.52 30.96
CA HIS A 42 -0.96 11.00 31.37
C HIS A 42 -1.04 9.50 31.60
N PHE A 43 -0.14 8.75 30.99
CA PHE A 43 -0.14 7.30 31.03
C PHE A 43 0.94 6.80 32.00
N THR A 44 0.51 5.95 32.92
CA THR A 44 1.41 5.17 33.80
C THR A 44 2.05 4.03 33.00
N ALA A 45 3.05 3.36 33.59
CA ALA A 45 3.67 2.20 32.93
C ALA A 45 2.64 1.09 32.64
N ASP A 46 1.63 0.91 33.51
CA ASP A 46 0.59 -0.09 33.29
C ASP A 46 -0.35 0.30 32.13
N ASP A 47 -0.73 1.57 32.05
CA ASP A 47 -1.54 2.08 30.93
C ASP A 47 -0.84 1.88 29.59
N VAL A 48 0.48 2.08 29.57
CA VAL A 48 1.28 1.85 28.36
C VAL A 48 1.23 0.37 27.97
N ARG A 49 1.26 -0.58 28.92
CA ARG A 49 1.10 -2.02 28.65
C ARG A 49 -0.29 -2.36 28.13
N VAL A 50 -1.33 -1.72 28.64
CA VAL A 50 -2.72 -1.88 28.16
C VAL A 50 -2.83 -1.40 26.71
N ILE A 51 -2.38 -0.19 26.40
CA ILE A 51 -2.44 0.38 25.05
C ILE A 51 -1.56 -0.40 24.06
N ALA A 52 -0.40 -0.90 24.50
CA ALA A 52 0.46 -1.77 23.69
C ALA A 52 -0.22 -3.12 23.37
N LEU A 53 -0.95 -3.71 24.31
CA LEU A 53 -1.71 -4.93 24.06
C LEU A 53 -2.82 -4.69 23.04
N ILE A 54 -3.58 -3.60 23.20
CA ILE A 54 -4.62 -3.19 22.25
C ILE A 54 -4.00 -3.03 20.85
N ALA A 55 -2.86 -2.34 20.73
CA ALA A 55 -2.18 -2.17 19.45
C ALA A 55 -1.81 -3.52 18.80
N ARG A 56 -1.23 -4.45 19.56
CA ARG A 56 -0.84 -5.78 19.09
C ARG A 56 -2.04 -6.62 18.64
N MET A 57 -3.13 -6.60 19.40
CA MET A 57 -4.35 -7.35 19.05
C MET A 57 -5.06 -6.74 17.83
N ARG A 58 -5.10 -5.41 17.72
CA ARG A 58 -5.65 -4.72 16.55
C ARG A 58 -4.86 -4.98 15.27
N GLN A 59 -3.53 -5.12 15.35
CA GLN A 59 -2.69 -5.56 14.21
C GLN A 59 -3.04 -6.98 13.73
N ARG A 60 -3.53 -7.84 14.64
CA ARG A 60 -4.00 -9.20 14.33
C ARG A 60 -5.48 -9.24 13.93
N LEU A 61 -6.09 -8.09 13.67
CA LEU A 61 -7.51 -7.92 13.31
C LEU A 61 -8.50 -8.40 14.39
N ALA A 62 -8.08 -8.49 15.65
CA ALA A 62 -8.97 -8.80 16.76
C ALA A 62 -10.07 -7.71 16.90
N GLY A 63 -11.29 -8.15 17.22
CA GLY A 63 -12.41 -7.27 17.53
C GLY A 63 -12.24 -6.61 18.90
N TYR A 64 -13.01 -5.54 19.18
CA TYR A 64 -12.92 -4.89 20.49
C TYR A 64 -13.38 -5.78 21.64
N GLU A 65 -14.41 -6.61 21.45
CA GLU A 65 -14.88 -7.56 22.45
C GLU A 65 -13.78 -8.53 22.91
N GLU A 66 -13.05 -9.13 21.97
CA GLU A 66 -11.92 -10.03 22.27
C GLU A 66 -10.81 -9.31 23.06
N ILE A 67 -10.57 -8.03 22.76
CA ILE A 67 -9.60 -7.21 23.48
C ILE A 67 -10.09 -6.89 24.90
N HIS A 68 -11.39 -6.64 25.09
CA HIS A 68 -11.98 -6.46 26.42
C HIS A 68 -11.84 -7.74 27.26
N GLU A 69 -12.08 -8.91 26.67
CA GLU A 69 -11.93 -10.20 27.35
C GLU A 69 -10.47 -10.45 27.78
N ALA A 70 -9.51 -10.23 26.89
CA ALA A 70 -8.08 -10.37 27.21
C ALA A 70 -7.65 -9.41 28.34
N LEU A 71 -8.08 -8.14 28.28
CA LEU A 71 -7.77 -7.15 29.32
C LEU A 71 -8.44 -7.49 30.66
N ALA A 72 -9.65 -8.02 30.65
CA ALA A 72 -10.38 -8.49 31.83
C ALA A 72 -9.75 -9.74 32.44
N ALA A 73 -9.17 -10.63 31.63
CA ALA A 73 -8.36 -11.76 32.08
C ALA A 73 -7.02 -11.34 32.73
N GLY A 74 -6.71 -10.03 32.71
CA GLY A 74 -5.49 -9.48 33.28
C GLY A 74 -4.30 -9.51 32.33
N GLU A 75 -4.52 -9.83 31.05
CA GLU A 75 -3.45 -9.79 30.06
C GLU A 75 -2.95 -8.36 29.88
N ARG A 76 -1.63 -8.21 29.82
CA ARG A 76 -0.94 -6.93 29.60
C ARG A 76 0.21 -7.21 28.65
N ALA A 77 0.53 -6.26 27.77
CA ALA A 77 1.71 -6.42 26.94
C ALA A 77 2.97 -6.30 27.79
N GLU A 78 3.92 -7.19 27.57
CA GLU A 78 5.29 -6.96 28.02
C GLU A 78 5.88 -5.82 27.19
N LEU A 79 6.14 -4.69 27.85
CA LEU A 79 6.88 -3.61 27.24
C LEU A 79 8.31 -4.11 27.06
N PRO A 80 8.95 -3.91 25.89
CA PRO A 80 10.38 -4.09 25.79
C PRO A 80 11.03 -3.06 26.72
N THR A 81 11.35 -3.46 27.94
CA THR A 81 12.31 -2.77 28.79
C THR A 81 13.58 -2.68 27.98
N GLY A 82 14.11 -1.47 27.80
CA GLY A 82 15.24 -1.21 26.91
C GLY A 82 16.46 -2.07 27.23
N GLU A 83 16.50 -3.22 26.57
CA GLU A 83 17.60 -4.08 26.16
C GLU A 83 16.88 -5.10 25.28
N ALA A 84 17.27 -5.16 24.01
CA ALA A 84 16.72 -6.13 23.08
C ALA A 84 17.14 -7.54 23.54
N GLU A 85 16.42 -8.11 24.48
CA GLU A 85 16.38 -9.56 24.67
C GLU A 85 15.52 -10.10 23.54
N THR A 86 16.20 -10.42 22.44
CA THR A 86 15.71 -11.33 21.42
C THR A 86 15.38 -12.66 22.10
N ASP A 87 14.11 -12.90 22.42
CA ASP A 87 13.61 -14.24 22.67
C ASP A 87 13.82 -15.05 21.36
N PRO A 88 14.61 -16.15 21.37
CA PRO A 88 14.84 -16.97 20.17
C PRO A 88 13.65 -17.83 19.78
N ARG A 89 12.47 -17.64 20.36
CA ARG A 89 11.28 -18.43 20.03
C ARG A 89 10.45 -17.71 18.96
N GLU A 90 10.46 -18.34 17.79
CA GLU A 90 9.72 -18.01 16.57
C GLU A 90 10.36 -16.92 15.70
N GLY A 91 11.17 -17.38 14.75
CA GLY A 91 11.61 -16.58 13.61
C GLY A 91 10.43 -16.11 12.75
N ALA A 92 9.85 -14.98 13.13
CA ALA A 92 9.23 -14.09 12.15
C ALA A 92 10.35 -13.57 11.24
N PRO A 93 10.22 -13.61 9.90
CA PRO A 93 11.18 -12.96 9.03
C PRO A 93 11.13 -11.47 9.38
N GLY A 94 12.14 -10.98 10.08
CA GLY A 94 12.21 -9.60 10.55
C GLY A 94 12.02 -8.64 9.37
N ASP A 95 11.55 -7.43 9.68
CA ASP A 95 11.21 -6.38 8.70
C ASP A 95 12.22 -6.22 7.55
N GLY A 96 13.51 -6.53 7.77
CA GLY A 96 14.54 -6.59 6.72
C GLY A 96 14.34 -7.65 5.63
N ALA A 97 13.85 -8.85 5.98
CA ALA A 97 13.52 -9.91 5.03
C ALA A 97 12.26 -9.56 4.21
N LEU A 98 11.26 -8.94 4.84
CA LEU A 98 10.10 -8.40 4.14
C LEU A 98 10.49 -7.27 3.20
N LEU A 99 11.33 -6.35 3.65
CA LEU A 99 11.83 -5.23 2.84
C LEU A 99 12.66 -5.74 1.66
N THR A 100 13.52 -6.74 1.85
CA THR A 100 14.30 -7.37 0.77
C THR A 100 13.39 -8.04 -0.26
N ARG A 101 12.35 -8.77 0.20
CA ARG A 101 11.37 -9.39 -0.70
C ARG A 101 10.56 -8.35 -1.46
N LEU A 102 10.16 -7.25 -0.80
CA LEU A 102 9.43 -6.16 -1.44
C LEU A 102 10.31 -5.46 -2.48
N SER A 103 11.56 -5.12 -2.14
CA SER A 103 12.52 -4.51 -3.06
C SER A 103 12.80 -5.39 -4.28
N ALA A 104 12.96 -6.72 -4.09
CA ALA A 104 13.12 -7.65 -5.20
C ALA A 104 11.87 -7.72 -6.09
N THR A 105 10.67 -7.62 -5.50
CA THR A 105 9.41 -7.61 -6.23
C THR A 105 9.22 -6.33 -7.02
N VAL A 106 9.58 -5.17 -6.45
CA VAL A 106 9.56 -3.86 -7.12
C VAL A 106 10.52 -3.87 -8.31
N ALA A 107 11.77 -4.31 -8.11
CA ALA A 107 12.76 -4.39 -9.19
C ALA A 107 12.28 -5.28 -10.36
N ARG A 108 11.60 -6.41 -10.06
CA ARG A 108 11.00 -7.26 -11.08
C ARG A 108 9.92 -6.52 -11.86
N TYR A 109 8.98 -5.87 -11.18
CA TYR A 109 7.90 -5.15 -11.85
C TYR A 109 8.40 -3.94 -12.64
N GLU A 110 9.43 -3.25 -12.17
CA GLU A 110 10.08 -2.19 -12.93
C GLU A 110 10.70 -2.71 -14.23
N GLY A 111 11.33 -3.89 -14.19
CA GLY A 111 11.84 -4.58 -15.38
C GLY A 111 10.73 -4.97 -16.36
N GLU A 112 9.65 -5.59 -15.86
CA GLU A 112 8.48 -5.94 -16.67
C GLU A 112 7.82 -4.71 -17.31
N LEU A 113 7.68 -3.61 -16.56
CA LEU A 113 7.16 -2.34 -17.08
C LEU A 113 8.06 -1.75 -18.17
N GLY A 114 9.39 -1.87 -18.01
CA GLY A 114 10.36 -1.48 -19.04
C GLY A 114 10.13 -2.26 -20.34
N ALA A 115 10.11 -3.59 -20.26
CA ALA A 115 9.92 -4.47 -21.41
C ALA A 115 8.58 -4.21 -22.13
N VAL A 116 7.48 -4.06 -21.37
CA VAL A 116 6.15 -3.75 -21.93
C VAL A 116 6.12 -2.39 -22.61
N ARG A 117 6.83 -1.38 -22.07
CA ARG A 117 6.92 -0.06 -22.70
C ARG A 117 7.69 -0.13 -24.01
N GLU A 118 8.81 -0.85 -24.05
CA GLU A 118 9.60 -1.05 -25.27
C GLU A 118 8.80 -1.79 -26.33
N GLU A 119 8.10 -2.87 -25.97
CA GLU A 119 7.23 -3.61 -26.89
C GLU A 119 6.10 -2.74 -27.43
N ARG A 120 5.44 -1.95 -26.57
CA ARG A 120 4.40 -1.00 -26.99
C ARG A 120 4.95 0.00 -28.00
N ASP A 121 6.13 0.57 -27.75
CA ASP A 121 6.71 1.59 -28.61
C ASP A 121 7.16 0.99 -29.95
N TYR A 122 7.69 -0.23 -29.93
CA TYR A 122 7.97 -1.01 -31.14
C TYR A 122 6.70 -1.31 -31.96
N LEU A 123 5.63 -1.79 -31.31
CA LEU A 123 4.37 -2.10 -31.98
C LEU A 123 3.71 -0.85 -32.57
N ARG A 124 3.77 0.29 -31.87
CA ARG A 124 3.28 1.58 -32.39
C ARG A 124 4.03 1.99 -33.65
N LYS A 125 5.36 1.92 -33.64
CA LYS A 125 6.18 2.25 -34.80
C LYS A 125 5.90 1.33 -35.99
N ARG A 126 5.71 0.03 -35.73
CA ARG A 126 5.32 -0.93 -36.76
C ARG A 126 3.95 -0.62 -37.35
N LEU A 127 2.97 -0.31 -36.49
CA LEU A 127 1.63 0.03 -36.94
C LEU A 127 1.65 1.28 -37.83
N GLU A 128 2.40 2.30 -37.45
CA GLU A 128 2.58 3.53 -38.24
C GLU A 128 3.18 3.21 -39.62
N THR A 129 4.25 2.40 -39.65
CA THR A 129 4.90 1.98 -40.91
C THR A 129 3.93 1.22 -41.83
N GLU A 130 3.15 0.29 -41.28
CA GLU A 130 2.16 -0.47 -42.04
C GLU A 130 1.03 0.43 -42.56
N GLN A 131 0.58 1.40 -41.75
CA GLN A 131 -0.45 2.37 -42.15
C GLN A 131 0.04 3.26 -43.29
N GLU A 132 1.28 3.76 -43.22
CA GLU A 132 1.90 4.54 -44.29
C GLU A 132 2.04 3.72 -45.58
N ALA A 133 2.52 2.49 -45.47
CA ALA A 133 2.65 1.58 -46.62
C ALA A 133 1.30 1.28 -47.27
N ARG A 134 0.27 1.05 -46.45
CA ARG A 134 -1.10 0.83 -46.91
C ARG A 134 -1.66 2.06 -47.61
N LEU A 135 -1.50 3.26 -47.03
CA LEU A 135 -1.96 4.50 -47.65
C LEU A 135 -1.26 4.74 -49.01
N ALA A 136 0.04 4.46 -49.10
CA ALA A 136 0.79 4.57 -50.35
C ALA A 136 0.35 3.54 -51.40
N ALA A 137 -0.02 2.32 -50.98
CA ALA A 137 -0.58 1.31 -51.87
C ALA A 137 -1.98 1.71 -52.36
N GLU A 138 -2.85 2.20 -51.48
CA GLU A 138 -4.19 2.69 -51.82
C GLU A 138 -4.12 3.85 -52.82
N ARG A 139 -3.21 4.82 -52.64
CA ARG A 139 -3.01 5.92 -53.60
C ARG A 139 -2.62 5.42 -54.99
N ARG A 140 -1.64 4.52 -55.08
CA ARG A 140 -1.20 3.94 -56.36
C ARG A 140 -2.32 3.14 -57.04
N ALA A 141 -3.14 2.43 -56.28
CA ALA A 141 -4.29 1.71 -56.81
C ALA A 141 -5.32 2.67 -57.41
N VAL A 142 -5.65 3.76 -56.70
CA VAL A 142 -6.58 4.79 -57.19
C VAL A 142 -6.04 5.48 -58.46
N GLU A 143 -4.75 5.79 -58.52
CA GLU A 143 -4.11 6.36 -59.70
C GLU A 143 -4.22 5.41 -60.90
N ALA A 144 -3.84 4.14 -60.73
CA ALA A 144 -3.92 3.13 -61.78
C ALA A 144 -5.37 2.88 -62.26
N GLU A 145 -6.34 2.81 -61.34
CA GLU A 145 -7.75 2.68 -61.70
C GLU A 145 -8.28 3.88 -62.49
N THR A 146 -7.80 5.08 -62.16
CA THR A 146 -8.17 6.31 -62.86
C THR A 146 -7.59 6.31 -64.28
N GLU A 147 -6.32 5.94 -64.45
CA GLU A 147 -5.69 5.80 -65.76
C GLU A 147 -6.41 4.76 -66.63
N LEU A 148 -6.72 3.59 -66.08
CA LEU A 148 -7.47 2.54 -66.78
C LEU A 148 -8.87 3.02 -67.21
N ARG A 149 -9.55 3.81 -66.36
CA ARG A 149 -10.85 4.39 -66.70
C ARG A 149 -10.74 5.38 -67.86
N ILE A 150 -9.69 6.19 -67.89
CA ILE A 150 -9.43 7.14 -68.97
C ILE A 150 -9.11 6.41 -70.28
N MET A 151 -8.26 5.38 -70.24
CA MET A 151 -7.93 4.57 -71.43
C MET A 151 -9.17 3.88 -72.00
N ARG A 152 -9.95 3.18 -71.15
CA ARG A 152 -11.19 2.52 -71.58
C ARG A 152 -12.20 3.47 -72.20
N ARG A 153 -12.25 4.72 -71.74
CA ARG A 153 -13.13 5.73 -72.34
C ARG A 153 -12.65 6.14 -73.72
N LYS A 154 -11.35 6.33 -73.91
CA LYS A 154 -10.78 6.67 -75.23
C LYS A 154 -11.01 5.56 -76.25
N ASP A 155 -10.82 4.30 -75.85
CA ASP A 155 -11.04 3.13 -76.71
C ASP A 155 -12.51 2.95 -77.13
N GLN A 156 -13.47 3.61 -76.45
CA GLN A 156 -14.90 3.59 -76.80
C GLN A 156 -15.33 4.78 -77.68
N GLU A 157 -14.48 5.80 -77.79
CA GLU A 157 -14.74 7.02 -78.57
C GLU A 157 -14.09 6.97 -79.98
N GLU A 158 -13.27 5.95 -80.28
CA GLU A 158 -12.70 5.62 -81.62
C GLU A 158 -13.48 4.49 -82.33
#